data_AF-A0AAW9J3W2-F1
#
_entry.id   AF-A0AAW9J3W2-F1
#
_cell.length_a   1.000
_cell.length_b   1.000
_cell.length_c   1.000
_cell.angle_alpha   90.00
_cell.angle_beta   90.00
_cell.angle_gamma   90.00
#
_symmetry.space_group_name_H-M   'P 1'
#
loop_
_entity.id
_entity.type
_entity.pdbx_description
1 polymer ?
#
loop_
_entity_poly.entity_id
_entity_poly.type
_entity_poly.pdbx_seq_one_letter_code
_entity_poly.pdbx_strand_id
1 'polypeptide(L)'
;MSKQSEKTPKTTPKTKNSQKVKDISNSRTLRDWRELDTSITLSPSSYDNDLQFHMSIPIELSASLNLKQQDFLHNLIETKMNISRAAEMTGISESYGRKITQMPNARAYLSALRNQRSAIEIMTHNELLAELSAIGRGNSTDDFVNAKTDKVTEVRTPSNVRVQAMQILAKWHKVLFDGPTNPNLHFSDQTIVVDIEGLDDDDFPEPDVIDIKE
;
A
#
# COMPACT_ATOMS: atom_id res chain seq x y z
N MET A 1 -9.77 55.19 56.22
CA MET A 1 -9.23 53.83 56.45
C MET A 1 -10.32 52.84 56.06
N SER A 2 -10.15 52.06 54.98
CA SER A 2 -9.62 50.67 54.97
C SER A 2 -10.58 49.70 55.70
N LYS A 3 -11.07 48.55 55.20
CA LYS A 3 -10.88 47.75 53.97
C LYS A 3 -11.90 46.58 54.01
N GLN A 4 -12.22 46.06 52.81
CA GLN A 4 -12.52 44.66 52.46
C GLN A 4 -13.81 43.99 52.99
N SER A 5 -14.76 43.77 52.08
CA SER A 5 -15.53 42.52 52.04
C SER A 5 -15.29 41.79 50.72
N GLU A 6 -14.79 40.57 50.89
CA GLU A 6 -14.85 39.34 50.08
C GLU A 6 -15.01 39.39 48.55
N LYS A 7 -13.96 38.87 47.88
CA LYS A 7 -13.99 38.41 46.50
C LYS A 7 -14.70 37.05 46.43
N THR A 8 -15.87 36.99 45.80
CA THR A 8 -16.42 35.76 45.21
C THR A 8 -16.05 35.68 43.72
N PRO A 9 -15.85 34.47 43.17
CA PRO A 9 -15.17 34.28 41.90
C PRO A 9 -16.05 34.71 40.72
N LYS A 10 -15.48 35.50 39.81
CA LYS A 10 -16.08 35.78 38.50
C LYS A 10 -16.24 34.48 37.72
N THR A 11 -17.41 33.85 37.79
CA THR A 11 -17.85 32.88 36.80
C THR A 11 -18.07 33.61 35.48
N THR A 12 -17.08 33.56 34.60
CA THR A 12 -17.24 33.95 33.21
C THR A 12 -18.20 32.96 32.53
N PRO A 13 -19.20 33.43 31.78
CA PRO A 13 -20.12 32.55 31.07
C PRO A 13 -19.33 31.88 29.94
N LYS A 14 -19.20 30.54 30.01
CA LYS A 14 -18.64 29.74 28.93
C LYS A 14 -19.46 29.98 27.67
N THR A 15 -18.91 30.71 26.72
CA THR A 15 -19.53 30.91 25.42
C THR A 15 -19.67 29.55 24.72
N LYS A 16 -20.77 29.36 23.99
CA LYS A 16 -21.06 28.13 23.22
C LYS A 16 -19.89 27.68 22.32
N ASN A 17 -19.01 28.61 21.94
CA ASN A 17 -17.78 28.32 21.20
C ASN A 17 -16.72 27.57 22.02
N SER A 18 -16.56 27.88 23.32
CA SER A 18 -15.62 27.17 24.19
C SER A 18 -16.03 25.72 24.45
N GLN A 19 -17.34 25.45 24.43
CA GLN A 19 -17.89 24.09 24.52
C GLN A 19 -17.67 23.35 23.20
N LYS A 20 -17.98 23.97 22.05
CA LYS A 20 -17.70 23.39 20.72
C LYS A 20 -16.22 23.06 20.49
N VAL A 21 -15.29 23.90 20.96
CA VAL A 21 -13.84 23.61 20.84
C VAL A 21 -13.43 22.41 21.70
N LYS A 22 -14.06 22.22 22.87
CA LYS A 22 -13.85 21.03 23.72
C LYS A 22 -14.52 19.78 23.13
N ASP A 23 -15.68 19.94 22.50
CA ASP A 23 -16.37 18.84 21.83
C ASP A 23 -15.61 18.40 20.56
N ILE A 24 -14.93 19.33 19.87
CA ILE A 24 -13.98 19.03 18.79
C ILE A 24 -12.71 18.36 19.35
N SER A 25 -12.15 18.82 20.48
CA SER A 25 -10.97 18.14 21.04
C SER A 25 -11.28 16.75 21.59
N ASN A 26 -12.54 16.49 21.96
CA ASN A 26 -13.04 15.22 22.46
C ASN A 26 -13.73 14.39 21.37
N SER A 27 -13.84 14.88 20.14
CA SER A 27 -14.41 14.08 19.05
C SER A 27 -13.40 12.99 18.72
N ARG A 28 -13.80 11.75 19.00
CA ARG A 28 -13.09 10.50 18.70
C ARG A 28 -12.37 10.55 17.35
N THR A 29 -13.03 11.16 16.36
CA THR A 29 -12.52 11.45 15.02
C THR A 29 -11.13 12.09 14.98
N LEU A 30 -10.81 13.13 15.75
CA LEU A 30 -9.50 13.81 15.65
C LEU A 30 -8.36 13.04 16.32
N ARG A 31 -8.67 12.18 17.30
CA ARG A 31 -7.70 11.22 17.84
C ARG A 31 -7.50 10.08 16.86
N ASP A 32 -8.57 9.58 16.26
CA ASP A 32 -8.53 8.55 15.22
C ASP A 32 -7.75 9.02 13.98
N TRP A 33 -7.80 10.31 13.61
CA TRP A 33 -6.97 10.90 12.54
C TRP A 33 -5.50 11.08 12.90
N ARG A 34 -5.15 11.17 14.19
CA ARG A 34 -3.74 11.19 14.65
C ARG A 34 -3.19 9.79 14.85
N GLU A 35 -4.05 8.82 15.17
CA GLU A 35 -3.70 7.40 15.28
C GLU A 35 -3.70 6.69 13.91
N LEU A 36 -4.39 7.27 12.90
CA LEU A 36 -4.01 7.13 11.50
C LEU A 36 -2.68 7.85 11.26
N ASP A 37 -1.59 7.29 11.77
CA ASP A 37 -0.25 7.49 11.23
C ASP A 37 -0.20 6.88 9.81
N THR A 38 -1.05 7.37 8.90
CA THR A 38 -0.73 7.31 7.48
C THR A 38 0.44 8.26 7.32
N SER A 39 1.65 7.75 7.55
CA SER A 39 2.84 8.53 7.24
C SER A 39 2.64 9.07 5.82
N ILE A 40 2.83 10.37 5.61
CA ILE A 40 2.64 11.02 4.30
C ILE A 40 3.47 10.31 3.20
N THR A 41 4.48 9.54 3.63
CA THR A 41 5.38 8.76 2.79
C THR A 41 4.84 7.40 2.33
N LEU A 42 3.80 6.85 2.98
CA LEU A 42 3.27 5.52 2.66
C LEU A 42 2.03 5.62 1.76
N SER A 43 2.01 4.81 0.70
CA SER A 43 0.87 4.58 -0.17
C SER A 43 -0.25 3.84 0.59
N PRO A 44 -1.53 4.05 0.22
CA PRO A 44 -2.64 3.22 0.71
C PRO A 44 -2.50 1.73 0.36
N SER A 45 -1.70 1.40 -0.64
CA SER A 45 -1.36 0.02 -1.03
C SER A 45 -0.19 -0.48 -0.18
N SER A 46 -0.38 -1.57 0.57
CA SER A 46 0.71 -2.22 1.31
C SER A 46 1.82 -2.72 0.38
N TYR A 47 1.44 -3.18 -0.81
CA TYR A 47 2.38 -3.66 -1.81
C TYR A 47 3.28 -2.55 -2.36
N ASP A 48 2.74 -1.36 -2.58
CA ASP A 48 3.54 -0.20 -2.99
C ASP A 48 4.56 0.17 -1.91
N ASN A 49 4.18 0.05 -0.64
CA ASN A 49 5.06 0.33 0.49
C ASN A 49 6.19 -0.70 0.56
N ASP A 50 5.90 -1.97 0.33
CA ASP A 50 6.92 -3.03 0.24
C ASP A 50 7.86 -2.78 -0.95
N LEU A 51 7.32 -2.38 -2.10
CA LEU A 51 8.11 -2.02 -3.28
C LEU A 51 9.06 -0.85 -3.01
N GLN A 52 8.66 0.14 -2.19
CA GLN A 52 9.54 1.28 -1.88
C GLN A 52 10.88 0.83 -1.26
N PHE A 53 10.88 -0.24 -0.46
CA PHE A 53 12.12 -0.79 0.09
C PHE A 53 13.02 -1.44 -0.96
N HIS A 54 12.44 -1.90 -2.07
CA HIS A 54 13.17 -2.51 -3.19
C HIS A 54 13.61 -1.51 -4.27
N MET A 55 13.09 -0.27 -4.26
CA MET A 55 13.47 0.78 -5.22
C MET A 55 14.88 1.34 -4.98
N SER A 56 15.43 1.19 -3.77
CA SER A 56 16.75 1.70 -3.43
C SER A 56 17.74 0.56 -3.21
N ILE A 57 18.93 0.67 -3.83
CA ILE A 57 20.02 -0.26 -3.55
C ILE A 57 20.65 0.16 -2.21
N PRO A 58 20.77 -0.75 -1.23
CA PRO A 58 21.40 -0.44 0.06
C PRO A 58 22.77 0.20 -0.10
N ILE A 59 23.03 1.25 0.68
CA ILE A 59 24.28 2.05 0.61
C ILE A 59 25.51 1.18 0.89
N GLU A 60 25.38 0.19 1.76
CA GLU A 60 26.46 -0.75 2.07
C GLU A 60 26.91 -1.55 0.85
N LEU A 61 25.95 -1.96 0.00
CA LEU A 61 26.23 -2.70 -1.23
C LEU A 61 26.83 -1.79 -2.29
N SER A 62 26.33 -0.56 -2.44
CA SER A 62 26.88 0.39 -3.40
C SER A 62 28.29 0.84 -3.00
N ALA A 63 28.57 1.06 -1.72
CA ALA A 63 29.90 1.43 -1.24
C ALA A 63 30.93 0.30 -1.37
N SER A 64 30.48 -0.96 -1.37
CA SER A 64 31.36 -2.14 -1.47
C SER A 64 31.95 -2.37 -2.87
N LEU A 65 31.43 -1.69 -3.90
CA LEU A 65 31.82 -1.85 -5.30
C LEU A 65 32.37 -0.55 -5.87
N ASN A 66 33.44 -0.63 -6.65
CA ASN A 66 33.97 0.52 -7.37
C ASN A 66 32.99 0.95 -8.49
N LEU A 67 33.00 2.22 -8.85
CA LEU A 67 32.13 2.80 -9.89
C LEU A 67 32.19 2.00 -11.21
N LYS A 68 33.39 1.64 -11.67
CA LYS A 68 33.55 0.80 -12.87
C LYS A 68 32.90 -0.58 -12.76
N GLN A 69 32.88 -1.17 -11.56
CA GLN A 69 32.21 -2.46 -11.33
C GLN A 69 30.70 -2.29 -11.32
N GLN A 70 30.19 -1.20 -10.74
CA GLN A 70 28.77 -0.87 -10.77
C GLN A 70 28.29 -0.65 -12.22
N ASP A 71 29.02 0.16 -12.99
CA ASP A 71 28.75 0.39 -14.42
C ASP A 71 28.73 -0.91 -15.22
N PHE A 72 29.66 -1.83 -14.91
CA PHE A 72 29.69 -3.14 -15.57
C PHE A 72 28.44 -3.96 -15.27
N LEU A 73 27.97 -3.96 -14.02
CA LEU A 73 26.75 -4.67 -13.63
C LEU A 73 25.49 -4.07 -14.24
N HIS A 74 25.42 -2.74 -14.40
CA HIS A 74 24.33 -2.08 -15.15
C HIS A 74 24.30 -2.52 -16.61
N ASN A 75 25.44 -2.43 -17.29
CA ASN A 75 25.58 -2.86 -18.69
C ASN A 75 25.35 -4.36 -18.87
N LEU A 76 25.66 -5.17 -17.85
CA LEU A 76 25.41 -6.61 -17.88
C LEU A 76 23.91 -6.93 -17.94
N ILE A 77 23.06 -6.14 -17.27
CA ILE A 77 21.60 -6.31 -17.37
C ILE A 77 21.11 -5.87 -18.75
N GLU A 78 21.57 -4.72 -19.24
CA GLU A 78 21.17 -4.18 -20.55
C GLU A 78 21.53 -5.10 -21.72
N THR A 79 22.69 -5.77 -21.62
CA THR A 79 23.18 -6.71 -22.62
C THR A 79 22.65 -8.14 -22.44
N LYS A 80 21.61 -8.35 -21.61
CA LYS A 80 21.00 -9.66 -21.32
C LYS A 80 22.02 -10.69 -20.83
N MET A 81 22.85 -10.29 -19.87
CA MET A 81 23.90 -11.11 -19.24
C MET A 81 25.07 -11.49 -20.17
N ASN A 82 25.31 -10.72 -21.23
CA ASN A 82 26.48 -10.90 -22.09
C ASN A 82 27.72 -10.21 -21.48
N ILE A 83 28.59 -11.01 -20.86
CA ILE A 83 29.81 -10.53 -20.18
C ILE A 83 30.77 -9.82 -21.15
N SER A 84 30.97 -10.35 -22.36
CA SER A 84 31.91 -9.78 -23.33
C SER A 84 31.47 -8.38 -23.75
N ARG A 85 30.19 -8.24 -24.10
CA ARG A 85 29.63 -6.95 -24.55
C ARG A 85 29.58 -5.93 -23.40
N ALA A 86 29.21 -6.35 -22.20
CA ALA A 86 29.21 -5.48 -21.03
C ALA A 86 30.63 -5.03 -20.64
N ALA A 87 31.63 -5.90 -20.80
CA ALA A 87 33.03 -5.58 -20.52
C ALA A 87 33.59 -4.56 -21.52
N GLU A 88 33.24 -4.71 -22.80
CA GLU A 88 33.58 -3.77 -23.87
C GLU A 88 33.00 -2.37 -23.60
N MET A 89 31.71 -2.29 -23.26
CA MET A 89 31.02 -1.03 -22.99
C MET A 89 31.59 -0.28 -21.77
N THR A 90 32.17 -1.00 -20.81
CA THR A 90 32.75 -0.42 -19.59
C THR A 90 34.26 -0.24 -19.64
N GLY A 91 34.91 -0.69 -20.71
CA GLY A 91 36.37 -0.62 -20.86
C GLY A 91 37.12 -1.48 -19.84
N ILE A 92 36.54 -2.61 -19.42
CA ILE A 92 37.22 -3.63 -18.60
C ILE A 92 37.55 -4.87 -19.44
N SER A 93 38.50 -5.68 -19.00
CA SER A 93 38.76 -6.96 -19.65
C SER A 93 37.64 -7.97 -19.35
N GLU A 94 37.33 -8.82 -20.34
CA GLU A 94 36.33 -9.88 -20.17
C GLU A 94 36.68 -10.84 -19.01
N SER A 95 37.97 -11.16 -18.85
CA SER A 95 38.45 -12.00 -17.76
C SER A 95 38.19 -11.38 -16.38
N TYR A 96 38.31 -10.05 -16.27
CA TYR A 96 37.97 -9.33 -15.05
C TYR A 96 36.45 -9.24 -14.85
N GLY A 97 35.67 -9.05 -15.93
CA GLY A 97 34.20 -9.12 -15.90
C GLY A 97 33.70 -10.46 -15.33
N ARG A 98 34.27 -11.59 -15.77
CA ARG A 98 33.96 -12.92 -15.21
C ARG A 98 34.24 -13.01 -13.71
N LYS A 99 35.37 -12.45 -13.24
CA LYS A 99 35.69 -12.40 -11.80
C LYS A 99 34.66 -11.56 -11.03
N ILE A 100 34.26 -10.40 -11.56
CA ILE A 100 33.24 -9.55 -10.93
C ILE A 100 31.94 -10.33 -10.74
N THR A 101 31.46 -11.06 -11.76
CA THR A 101 30.20 -11.82 -11.66
C THR A 101 30.20 -12.92 -10.59
N GLN A 102 31.37 -13.39 -10.16
CA GLN A 102 31.52 -14.42 -9.13
C GLN A 102 31.60 -13.82 -7.71
N MET A 103 31.94 -12.54 -7.58
CA MET A 103 32.05 -11.86 -6.29
C MET A 103 30.69 -11.85 -5.57
N PRO A 104 30.61 -12.21 -4.26
CA PRO A 104 29.35 -12.19 -3.51
C PRO A 104 28.68 -10.81 -3.50
N ASN A 105 29.46 -9.75 -3.28
CA ASN A 105 28.95 -8.38 -3.22
C ASN A 105 28.39 -7.93 -4.58
N ALA A 106 29.06 -8.29 -5.67
CA ALA A 106 28.59 -7.99 -7.03
C ALA A 106 27.29 -8.74 -7.37
N ARG A 107 27.14 -10.00 -6.90
CA ARG A 107 25.90 -10.77 -7.07
C ARG A 107 24.75 -10.18 -6.25
N ALA A 108 25.01 -9.78 -5.01
CA ALA A 108 24.02 -9.09 -4.18
C ALA A 108 23.58 -7.76 -4.80
N TYR A 109 24.53 -6.95 -5.29
CA TYR A 109 24.25 -5.71 -6.00
C TYR A 109 23.45 -5.96 -7.28
N LEU A 110 23.85 -6.95 -8.10
CA LEU A 110 23.13 -7.31 -9.32
C LEU A 110 21.68 -7.75 -9.02
N SER A 111 21.46 -8.50 -7.92
CA SER A 111 20.12 -8.88 -7.48
C SER A 111 19.29 -7.67 -7.07
N ALA A 112 19.87 -6.75 -6.29
CA ALA A 112 19.20 -5.51 -5.90
C ALA A 112 18.85 -4.64 -7.12
N LEU A 113 19.76 -4.55 -8.09
CA LEU A 113 19.59 -3.80 -9.34
C LEU A 113 18.46 -4.39 -10.21
N ARG A 114 18.36 -5.72 -10.27
CA ARG A 114 17.24 -6.41 -10.93
C ARG A 114 15.92 -6.11 -10.23
N ASN A 115 15.87 -6.26 -8.91
CA ASN A 115 14.67 -5.99 -8.12
C ASN A 115 14.23 -4.53 -8.27
N GLN A 116 15.17 -3.59 -8.27
CA GLN A 116 14.91 -2.18 -8.51
C GLN A 116 14.29 -1.94 -9.89
N ARG A 117 14.87 -2.50 -10.96
CA ARG A 117 14.33 -2.35 -12.32
C ARG A 117 12.94 -2.96 -12.45
N SER A 118 12.72 -4.13 -11.88
CA SER A 118 11.39 -4.77 -11.85
C SER A 118 10.38 -3.98 -11.02
N ALA A 119 10.79 -3.38 -9.89
CA ALA A 119 9.92 -2.55 -9.07
C ALA A 119 9.47 -1.28 -9.81
N ILE A 120 10.36 -0.67 -10.61
CA ILE A 120 10.04 0.53 -11.41
C ILE A 120 9.08 0.21 -12.57
N GLU A 121 9.14 -0.99 -13.14
CA GLU A 121 8.25 -1.41 -14.25
C GLU A 121 6.80 -1.65 -13.79
N ILE A 122 6.59 -1.88 -12.49
CA ILE A 122 5.25 -2.14 -11.94
C ILE A 122 4.57 -0.80 -11.63
N MET A 123 3.40 -0.60 -12.24
CA MET A 123 2.54 0.56 -12.02
C MET A 123 2.15 0.69 -10.55
N THR A 124 2.35 1.87 -9.97
CA THR A 124 1.98 2.15 -8.57
C THR A 124 0.46 2.30 -8.39
N HIS A 125 -0.03 2.20 -7.15
CA HIS A 125 -1.45 2.38 -6.83
C HIS A 125 -2.03 3.69 -7.36
N ASN A 126 -1.29 4.80 -7.17
CA ASN A 126 -1.75 6.12 -7.61
C ASN A 126 -1.73 6.26 -9.13
N GLU A 127 -0.73 5.69 -9.79
CA GLU A 127 -0.63 5.68 -11.24
C GLU A 127 -1.77 4.85 -11.87
N LEU A 128 -2.08 3.69 -11.28
CA LEU A 128 -3.21 2.86 -11.69
C LEU A 128 -4.54 3.62 -11.59
N LEU A 129 -4.79 4.30 -10.47
CA LEU A 129 -6.01 5.10 -10.30
C LEU A 129 -6.06 6.28 -11.28
N ALA A 130 -4.92 6.90 -11.58
CA ALA A 130 -4.83 7.97 -12.56
C ALA A 130 -5.16 7.47 -13.98
N GLU A 131 -4.60 6.34 -14.39
CA GLU A 131 -4.86 5.71 -15.69
C GLU A 131 -6.33 5.27 -15.83
N LEU A 132 -6.87 4.58 -14.82
CA LEU A 132 -8.30 4.23 -14.80
C LEU A 132 -9.19 5.47 -14.89
N SER A 133 -8.79 6.57 -14.25
CA SER A 133 -9.51 7.84 -14.32
C SER A 133 -9.42 8.49 -15.71
N ALA A 134 -8.27 8.39 -16.39
CA ALA A 134 -8.11 8.86 -17.76
C ALA A 134 -9.00 8.05 -18.73
N ILE A 135 -9.04 6.73 -18.57
CA ILE A 135 -9.93 5.83 -19.32
C ILE A 135 -11.40 6.16 -19.05
N GLY A 136 -11.80 6.29 -17.79
CA GLY A 136 -13.17 6.64 -17.40
C GLY A 136 -13.64 7.96 -18.01
N ARG A 137 -12.80 9.00 -18.00
CA ARG A 137 -13.11 10.29 -18.65
C ARG A 137 -13.07 10.19 -20.18
N GLY A 138 -12.45 9.15 -20.72
CA GLY A 138 -12.27 8.92 -22.15
C GLY A 138 -11.25 9.86 -22.77
N ASN A 139 -10.22 10.22 -22.00
CA ASN A 139 -9.04 10.95 -22.47
C ASN A 139 -8.00 10.00 -23.11
N SER A 140 -8.14 8.69 -22.92
CA SER A 140 -7.31 7.67 -23.56
C SER A 140 -7.85 7.26 -24.93
N THR A 141 -6.92 7.01 -25.85
CA THR A 141 -7.16 6.46 -27.19
C THR A 141 -6.69 5.02 -27.26
N ASP A 142 -7.25 4.27 -28.20
CA ASP A 142 -6.89 2.89 -28.52
C ASP A 142 -6.61 2.80 -30.02
N ASP A 143 -5.68 1.94 -30.40
CA ASP A 143 -5.26 1.74 -31.78
C ASP A 143 -6.18 0.73 -32.46
N PHE A 144 -7.03 1.22 -33.37
CA PHE A 144 -7.93 0.37 -34.14
C PHE A 144 -7.37 0.10 -35.54
N VAL A 145 -7.13 -1.18 -35.85
CA VAL A 145 -6.72 -1.60 -37.19
C VAL A 145 -7.97 -1.81 -38.06
N ASN A 146 -8.12 -1.02 -39.11
CA ASN A 146 -9.19 -1.22 -40.07
C ASN A 146 -8.83 -2.36 -41.04
N ALA A 147 -9.49 -3.51 -40.89
CA ALA A 147 -9.26 -4.71 -41.69
C ALA A 147 -9.40 -4.53 -43.22
N LYS A 148 -10.08 -3.47 -43.69
CA LYS A 148 -10.26 -3.21 -45.13
C LYS A 148 -9.18 -2.32 -45.72
N THR A 149 -8.59 -1.44 -44.92
CA THR A 149 -7.60 -0.45 -45.40
C THR A 149 -6.21 -0.69 -44.86
N ASP A 150 -6.04 -1.63 -43.93
CA ASP A 150 -4.80 -1.96 -43.23
C ASP A 150 -4.12 -0.72 -42.60
N LYS A 151 -4.94 0.28 -42.26
CA LYS A 151 -4.51 1.52 -41.61
C LYS A 151 -4.88 1.45 -40.13
N VAL A 152 -3.91 1.80 -39.29
CA VAL A 152 -4.11 2.04 -37.86
C VAL A 152 -4.72 3.42 -37.67
N THR A 153 -5.83 3.51 -36.96
CA THR A 153 -6.46 4.76 -36.59
C THR A 153 -6.62 4.82 -35.08
N GLU A 154 -6.21 5.91 -34.47
CA GLU A 154 -6.47 6.17 -33.05
C GLU A 154 -7.95 6.49 -32.86
N VAL A 155 -8.65 5.65 -32.10
CA VAL A 155 -10.06 5.83 -31.77
C VAL A 155 -10.19 6.03 -30.27
N ARG A 156 -11.17 6.82 -29.85
CA ARG A 156 -11.46 6.96 -28.42
C ARG A 156 -11.79 5.60 -27.81
N THR A 157 -11.26 5.34 -26.61
CA THR A 157 -11.49 4.08 -25.89
C THR A 157 -12.98 3.69 -25.87
N PRO A 158 -13.33 2.44 -26.24
CA PRO A 158 -14.72 1.96 -26.32
C PRO A 158 -15.53 2.16 -25.04
N SER A 159 -16.83 2.43 -25.18
CA SER A 159 -17.71 2.77 -24.05
C SER A 159 -17.79 1.68 -22.98
N ASN A 160 -17.76 0.40 -23.36
CA ASN A 160 -17.76 -0.73 -22.43
C ASN A 160 -16.51 -0.72 -21.52
N VAL A 161 -15.32 -0.45 -22.07
CA VAL A 161 -14.07 -0.37 -21.31
C VAL A 161 -14.11 0.82 -20.36
N ARG A 162 -14.64 1.97 -20.80
CA ARG A 162 -14.82 3.15 -19.93
C ARG A 162 -15.76 2.86 -18.75
N VAL A 163 -16.87 2.15 -19.00
CA VAL A 163 -17.81 1.74 -17.94
C VAL A 163 -17.16 0.79 -16.95
N GLN A 164 -16.36 -0.18 -17.42
CA GLN A 164 -15.60 -1.07 -16.54
C GLN A 164 -14.61 -0.30 -15.66
N ALA A 165 -13.84 0.63 -16.24
CA ALA A 165 -12.93 1.49 -15.49
C ALA A 165 -13.68 2.32 -14.42
N MET A 166 -14.82 2.93 -14.78
CA MET A 166 -15.67 3.65 -13.83
C MET A 166 -16.21 2.74 -12.71
N GLN A 167 -16.58 1.50 -13.03
CA GLN A 167 -17.06 0.54 -12.04
C GLN A 167 -15.96 0.17 -11.04
N ILE A 168 -14.72 -0.04 -11.50
CA ILE A 168 -13.57 -0.32 -10.64
C ILE A 168 -13.30 0.88 -9.72
N LEU A 169 -13.28 2.11 -10.26
CA LEU A 169 -13.13 3.33 -9.47
C LEU A 169 -14.27 3.51 -8.45
N ALA A 170 -15.50 3.21 -8.84
CA ALA A 170 -16.65 3.30 -7.96
C ALA A 170 -16.60 2.27 -6.82
N LYS A 171 -16.05 1.07 -7.06
CA LYS A 171 -15.75 0.09 -6.00
C LYS A 171 -14.68 0.61 -5.04
N TRP A 172 -13.61 1.21 -5.57
CA TRP A 172 -12.55 1.82 -4.76
C TRP A 172 -13.08 2.93 -3.84
N HIS A 173 -13.94 3.80 -4.37
CA HIS A 173 -14.62 4.85 -3.60
C HIS A 173 -15.75 4.33 -2.69
N LYS A 174 -16.00 3.01 -2.64
CA LYS A 174 -17.11 2.38 -1.91
C LYS A 174 -18.49 2.92 -2.29
N VAL A 175 -18.63 3.42 -3.52
CA VAL A 175 -19.92 3.81 -4.12
C VAL A 175 -20.69 2.57 -4.56
N LEU A 176 -19.98 1.58 -5.08
CA LEU A 176 -20.51 0.26 -5.41
C LEU A 176 -19.96 -0.76 -4.42
N PHE A 177 -20.82 -1.60 -3.89
CA PHE A 177 -20.46 -2.67 -2.96
C PHE A 177 -20.70 -4.02 -3.64
N ASP A 178 -19.66 -4.85 -3.73
CA ASP A 178 -19.71 -6.20 -4.32
C ASP A 178 -20.05 -7.29 -3.29
N GLY A 179 -20.13 -6.94 -2.00
CA GLY A 179 -20.48 -7.89 -0.93
C GLY A 179 -21.99 -8.08 -0.79
N PRO A 180 -22.43 -9.08 0.00
CA PRO A 180 -23.84 -9.24 0.29
C PRO A 180 -24.37 -7.96 0.95
N THR A 181 -25.30 -7.28 0.29
CA THR A 181 -26.12 -6.18 0.80
C THR A 181 -27.13 -6.70 1.84
N ASN A 182 -26.68 -7.57 2.74
CA ASN A 182 -27.50 -8.11 3.80
C ASN A 182 -26.92 -7.70 5.15
N PRO A 183 -27.40 -6.59 5.75
CA PRO A 183 -27.19 -6.32 7.18
C PRO A 183 -27.80 -7.42 8.08
N ASN A 184 -28.56 -8.35 7.50
CA ASN A 184 -29.14 -9.52 8.16
C ASN A 184 -28.33 -10.80 7.93
N LEU A 185 -26.99 -10.73 7.80
CA LEU A 185 -26.18 -11.87 8.23
C LEU A 185 -26.24 -11.91 9.76
N HIS A 186 -27.39 -12.36 10.26
CA HIS A 186 -27.41 -12.97 11.57
C HIS A 186 -26.42 -14.14 11.46
N PHE A 187 -25.30 -14.04 12.19
CA PHE A 187 -24.60 -15.21 12.70
C PHE A 187 -25.51 -15.94 13.71
N SER A 188 -26.78 -16.16 13.35
CA SER A 188 -27.73 -16.88 14.17
C SER A 188 -27.25 -18.33 14.23
N ASP A 189 -26.78 -18.67 15.42
CA ASP A 189 -26.70 -20.02 15.96
C ASP A 189 -25.64 -20.94 15.35
N GLN A 190 -24.51 -20.39 14.89
CA GLN A 190 -23.30 -21.22 14.76
C GLN A 190 -22.61 -21.34 16.12
N THR A 191 -23.06 -22.30 16.92
CA THR A 191 -22.30 -22.78 18.08
C THR A 191 -21.11 -23.56 17.54
N ILE A 192 -19.91 -22.98 17.63
CA ILE A 192 -18.67 -23.69 17.33
C ILE A 192 -18.41 -24.63 18.51
N VAL A 193 -18.75 -25.91 18.36
CA VAL A 193 -18.34 -26.96 19.30
C VAL A 193 -16.89 -27.30 18.98
N VAL A 194 -15.99 -27.00 19.90
CA VAL A 194 -14.57 -27.33 19.80
C VAL A 194 -14.36 -28.60 20.63
N ASP A 195 -14.37 -29.75 19.98
CA ASP A 195 -13.92 -31.00 20.61
C ASP A 195 -12.39 -30.95 20.72
N ILE A 196 -11.90 -30.79 21.95
CA ILE A 196 -10.47 -30.89 22.26
C ILE A 196 -10.22 -32.34 22.68
N GLU A 197 -9.59 -33.14 21.83
CA GLU A 197 -9.15 -34.49 22.21
C GLU A 197 -8.17 -34.39 23.39
N GLY A 198 -8.56 -34.92 24.56
CA GLY A 198 -7.71 -35.03 25.75
C GLY A 198 -8.11 -34.20 26.97
N LEU A 199 -9.31 -33.59 26.99
CA LEU A 199 -9.92 -33.03 28.20
C LEU A 199 -10.96 -34.02 28.72
N ASP A 200 -10.63 -34.76 29.79
CA ASP A 200 -11.55 -35.66 30.46
C ASP A 200 -12.64 -34.83 31.20
N ASP A 201 -13.88 -35.34 31.19
CA ASP A 201 -15.09 -34.68 31.71
C ASP A 201 -15.08 -34.39 33.24
N ASP A 202 -14.01 -34.74 33.95
CA ASP A 202 -13.89 -34.64 35.41
C ASP A 202 -13.36 -33.29 35.93
N ASP A 203 -12.94 -32.37 35.05
CA ASP A 203 -12.34 -31.07 35.43
C ASP A 203 -13.36 -29.89 35.48
N PHE A 204 -14.66 -30.15 35.33
CA PHE A 204 -15.69 -29.12 35.48
C PHE A 204 -16.32 -29.14 36.88
N PRO A 205 -16.11 -28.11 37.74
CA PRO A 205 -16.86 -28.00 38.98
C PRO A 205 -18.34 -27.75 38.67
N GLU A 206 -19.23 -28.56 39.27
CA GLU A 206 -20.68 -28.40 39.13
C GLU A 206 -21.13 -26.97 39.52
N PRO A 207 -22.03 -26.35 38.75
CA PRO A 207 -22.54 -25.02 39.10
C PRO A 207 -23.48 -25.10 40.30
N ASP A 208 -23.15 -24.38 41.38
CA ASP A 208 -24.03 -24.19 42.54
C ASP A 208 -25.40 -23.64 42.10
N VAL A 209 -26.45 -24.43 42.29
CA VAL A 209 -27.83 -24.02 42.04
C VAL A 209 -28.25 -23.03 43.13
N ILE A 210 -28.31 -21.73 42.79
CA ILE A 210 -28.92 -20.72 43.64
C ILE A 210 -30.42 -20.68 43.34
N ASP A 211 -31.21 -21.32 44.20
CA ASP A 211 -32.68 -21.21 44.21
C ASP A 211 -33.10 -19.79 44.58
N ILE A 212 -33.53 -18.99 43.60
CA ILE A 212 -34.22 -17.73 43.84
C ILE A 212 -35.73 -18.04 43.84
N LYS A 213 -36.33 -18.09 45.03
CA LYS A 213 -37.78 -18.19 45.22
C LYS A 213 -38.47 -16.90 44.80
N GLU A 214 -39.62 -17.05 44.13
CA GLU A 214 -40.56 -15.98 43.71
C GLU A 214 -40.99 -15.05 44.85
#